data_AF-A0A8X6RHB7-F1
#
_entry.id   AF-A0A8X6RHB7-F1
#
_cell.length_a   1.000
_cell.length_b   1.000
_cell.length_c   1.000
_cell.angle_alpha   90.00
_cell.angle_beta   90.00
_cell.angle_gamma   90.00
#
_symmetry.space_group_name_H-M   'P 1'
#
loop_
_entity.id
_entity.type
_entity.pdbx_description
1 polymer ?
#
loop_
_entity_poly.entity_id
_entity_poly.type
_entity_poly.pdbx_seq_one_letter_code
_entity_poly.pdbx_strand_id
1 'polypeptide(L)'
;MSRTDENMISIYEIKILRFIFGGIQYNGTRRRRSNLELYQSYKESNIVNFVKMQRMKWTGHVIRMDEDRITKKIFNAQPIDTRRVGQILDGLMA
;
A
#
# COMPACT_ATOMS: atom_id res chain seq x y z
N MET A 1 7.09 3.56 0.26
CA MET A 1 6.57 2.93 -0.97
C MET A 1 7.39 3.51 -2.10
N SER A 2 8.16 2.69 -2.78
CA SER A 2 8.98 3.13 -3.90
C SER A 2 8.08 3.40 -5.11
N ARG A 3 8.57 4.18 -6.07
CA ARG A 3 7.85 4.42 -7.34
C ARG A 3 7.57 3.11 -8.10
N THR A 4 8.48 2.15 -7.99
CA THR A 4 8.31 0.80 -8.55
C THR A 4 7.14 0.08 -7.93
N ASP A 5 7.00 0.14 -6.59
CA ASP A 5 5.86 -0.47 -5.89
C ASP A 5 4.54 0.16 -6.33
N GLU A 6 4.48 1.49 -6.44
CA GLU A 6 3.25 2.19 -6.86
C GLU A 6 2.82 1.75 -8.26
N ASN A 7 3.78 1.63 -9.18
CA ASN A 7 3.52 1.17 -10.54
C ASN A 7 3.01 -0.28 -10.56
N MET A 8 3.63 -1.18 -9.81
CA MET A 8 3.22 -2.58 -9.73
C MET A 8 1.80 -2.73 -9.21
N ILE A 9 1.46 -2.01 -8.14
CA ILE A 9 0.12 -2.00 -7.55
C ILE A 9 -0.89 -1.42 -8.55
N SER A 10 -0.56 -0.33 -9.26
CA SER A 10 -1.44 0.28 -10.26
C SER A 10 -1.72 -0.65 -11.45
N ILE A 11 -0.70 -1.36 -11.94
CA ILE A 11 -0.87 -2.36 -13.00
C ILE A 11 -1.78 -3.51 -12.54
N TYR A 12 -1.61 -3.94 -11.29
CA TYR A 12 -2.44 -5.00 -10.71
C TYR A 12 -3.91 -4.58 -10.60
N GLU A 13 -4.19 -3.37 -10.12
CA GLU A 13 -5.54 -2.81 -10.09
C GLU A 13 -6.17 -2.77 -11.49
N ILE A 14 -5.45 -2.25 -12.50
CA ILE A 14 -5.96 -2.20 -13.88
C ILE A 14 -6.31 -3.60 -14.40
N LYS A 15 -5.51 -4.63 -14.07
CA LYS A 15 -5.80 -6.02 -14.46
C LYS A 15 -7.09 -6.52 -13.82
N ILE A 16 -7.28 -6.29 -12.52
CA ILE A 16 -8.50 -6.67 -11.81
C ILE A 16 -9.72 -5.92 -12.34
N LEU A 17 -9.63 -4.60 -12.50
CA LEU A 17 -10.74 -3.79 -13.01
C LEU A 17 -11.17 -4.23 -14.40
N ARG A 18 -10.23 -4.60 -15.28
CA ARG A 18 -10.55 -5.16 -16.60
C ARG A 18 -11.25 -6.51 -16.50
N PHE A 19 -10.91 -7.33 -15.53
CA PHE A 19 -11.56 -8.60 -15.28
C PHE A 19 -13.01 -8.38 -14.80
N ILE A 20 -13.22 -7.49 -13.82
CA ILE A 20 -14.54 -7.19 -13.25
C ILE A 20 -15.46 -6.52 -14.28
N PHE A 21 -15.00 -5.45 -14.93
CA PHE A 21 -15.84 -4.71 -15.87
C PHE A 21 -15.98 -5.43 -17.22
N GLY A 22 -15.02 -6.27 -17.59
CA GLY A 22 -14.97 -6.95 -18.89
C GLY A 22 -14.69 -6.02 -20.08
N GLY A 23 -15.00 -6.50 -21.28
CA GLY A 23 -14.96 -5.71 -22.52
C GLY A 23 -16.21 -4.85 -22.73
N ILE A 24 -16.08 -3.77 -23.50
CA ILE A 24 -17.17 -2.87 -23.90
C ILE A 24 -17.62 -3.18 -25.32
N GLN A 25 -18.92 -3.06 -25.62
CA GLN A 25 -19.40 -3.13 -27.00
C GLN A 25 -19.26 -1.77 -27.67
N TYR A 26 -18.68 -1.76 -28.87
CA TYR A 26 -18.52 -0.56 -29.70
C TYR A 26 -18.75 -0.95 -31.15
N ASN A 27 -19.74 -0.33 -31.80
CA ASN A 27 -20.13 -0.61 -33.20
C ASN A 27 -20.34 -2.10 -33.47
N GLY A 28 -21.07 -2.80 -32.60
CA GLY A 28 -21.35 -4.25 -32.73
C GLY A 28 -20.16 -5.17 -32.43
N THR A 29 -18.97 -4.64 -32.13
CA THR A 29 -17.78 -5.43 -31.78
C THR A 29 -17.45 -5.29 -30.29
N ARG A 30 -17.08 -6.40 -29.64
CA ARG A 30 -16.58 -6.35 -28.26
C ARG A 30 -15.10 -5.98 -28.26
N ARG A 31 -14.77 -4.84 -27.66
CA ARG A 31 -13.39 -4.36 -27.52
C ARG A 31 -12.94 -4.31 -26.07
N ARG A 32 -11.63 -4.34 -25.88
CA ARG A 32 -11.00 -4.13 -24.56
C ARG A 32 -11.14 -2.65 -24.18
N ARG A 33 -11.47 -2.36 -22.90
CA ARG A 33 -11.53 -0.98 -22.40
C ARG A 33 -10.14 -0.32 -22.38
N SER A 34 -10.06 0.98 -22.57
CA SER A 34 -8.83 1.76 -22.34
C SER A 34 -8.59 1.98 -20.84
N ASN A 35 -7.40 2.43 -20.45
CA ASN A 35 -7.13 2.78 -19.04
C ASN A 35 -8.03 3.95 -18.59
N LEU A 36 -8.25 4.94 -19.46
CA LEU A 36 -9.10 6.10 -19.18
C LEU A 36 -10.55 5.68 -18.91
N GLU A 37 -11.10 4.81 -19.75
CA GLU A 37 -12.47 4.30 -19.59
C GLU A 37 -12.66 3.52 -18.28
N LEU A 38 -11.65 2.78 -17.85
CA LEU A 38 -11.68 2.06 -16.58
C LEU A 38 -11.68 3.02 -15.39
N TYR A 39 -10.82 4.04 -15.40
CA TYR A 39 -10.79 5.03 -14.34
C TYR A 39 -12.10 5.83 -14.25
N GLN A 40 -12.69 6.20 -15.39
CA GLN A 40 -14.00 6.85 -15.44
C GLN A 40 -15.13 5.95 -14.91
N SER A 41 -15.02 4.63 -15.14
CA SER A 41 -16.01 3.65 -14.66
C SER A 41 -15.89 3.39 -13.15
N TYR A 42 -14.67 3.39 -12.62
CA TYR A 42 -14.39 3.07 -11.22
C TYR A 42 -14.86 4.14 -10.23
N LYS A 43 -14.83 5.43 -10.63
CA LYS A 43 -15.34 6.59 -9.85
C LYS A 43 -14.77 6.75 -8.43
N GLU A 44 -13.80 5.95 -8.02
CA GLU A 44 -13.14 6.00 -6.72
C GLU A 44 -11.63 6.30 -6.84
N SER A 45 -11.01 6.59 -5.70
CA SER A 45 -9.56 6.76 -5.63
C SER A 45 -8.86 5.45 -5.98
N ASN A 46 -7.82 5.52 -6.82
CA ASN A 46 -6.99 4.35 -7.12
C ASN A 46 -6.39 3.72 -5.84
N ILE A 47 -6.05 2.44 -5.93
CA ILE A 47 -5.54 1.65 -4.82
C ILE A 47 -4.27 2.24 -4.19
N VAL A 48 -3.43 2.90 -4.98
CA VAL A 48 -2.20 3.55 -4.49
C VAL A 48 -2.55 4.67 -3.50
N ASN A 49 -3.50 5.52 -3.87
CA ASN A 49 -3.99 6.59 -3.01
C ASN A 49 -4.74 6.05 -1.81
N PHE A 50 -5.53 4.99 -1.98
CA PHE A 50 -6.18 4.31 -0.88
C PHE A 50 -5.16 3.79 0.15
N VAL A 51 -4.12 3.07 -0.29
CA VAL A 51 -3.05 2.56 0.59
C VAL A 51 -2.33 3.70 1.29
N LYS A 52 -2.00 4.79 0.59
CA LYS A 52 -1.39 5.98 1.20
C LYS A 52 -2.29 6.58 2.28
N MET A 53 -3.59 6.70 2.01
CA MET A 53 -4.57 7.19 2.98
C MET A 53 -4.67 6.29 4.21
N GLN A 54 -4.67 4.96 4.03
CA GLN A 54 -4.69 4.03 5.16
C GLN A 54 -3.41 4.12 6.01
N ARG A 55 -2.25 4.30 5.39
CA ARG A 55 -0.99 4.55 6.12
C ARG A 55 -1.06 5.84 6.93
N MET A 56 -1.60 6.92 6.36
CA MET A 56 -1.83 8.17 7.10
C MET A 56 -2.81 7.99 8.27
N LYS A 57 -3.91 7.27 8.06
CA LYS A 57 -4.88 6.95 9.11
C LYS A 57 -4.22 6.15 10.24
N TRP A 58 -3.41 5.15 9.89
CA TRP A 58 -2.66 4.36 10.86
C TRP A 58 -1.66 5.22 11.65
N THR A 59 -0.91 6.09 10.98
CA THR A 59 -0.01 7.04 11.65
C THR A 59 -0.78 7.94 12.63
N GLY A 60 -1.89 8.53 12.21
CA GLY A 60 -2.73 9.34 13.09
C GLY A 60 -3.30 8.56 14.26
N HIS A 61 -3.64 7.28 14.05
CA HIS A 61 -4.07 6.39 15.11
C HIS A 61 -2.96 6.14 16.14
N VAL A 62 -1.72 5.84 15.69
CA VAL A 62 -0.56 5.65 16.58
C VAL A 62 -0.25 6.92 17.37
N ILE A 63 -0.31 8.10 16.75
CA ILE A 63 -0.08 9.38 17.43
C ILE A 63 -1.06 9.60 18.59
N ARG A 64 -2.33 9.18 18.42
CA ARG A 64 -3.37 9.29 19.45
C ARG A 64 -3.35 8.16 20.48
N MET A 65 -2.54 7.12 20.30
CA MET A 65 -2.40 6.08 21.32
C MET A 65 -1.79 6.65 22.60
N ASP A 66 -2.04 5.99 23.72
CA ASP A 66 -1.34 6.23 24.98
C ASP A 66 0.18 6.05 24.78
N GLU A 67 0.97 6.90 25.43
CA GLU A 67 2.44 6.83 25.44
C GLU A 67 2.96 5.49 25.94
N ASP A 68 2.22 4.81 26.82
CA ASP A 68 2.64 3.52 27.36
C ASP A 68 2.54 2.35 26.38
N ARG A 69 1.83 2.54 25.26
CA ARG A 69 1.67 1.51 24.24
C ARG A 69 3.01 1.29 23.53
N ILE A 70 3.46 0.04 23.50
CA ILE A 70 4.68 -0.41 22.82
C ILE A 70 4.71 0.12 21.37
N THR A 71 3.59 0.11 20.66
CA THR A 71 3.50 0.63 19.28
C THR A 71 3.89 2.11 19.17
N LYS A 72 3.47 2.96 20.10
CA LYS A 72 3.80 4.39 20.12
C LYS A 72 5.25 4.61 20.54
N LYS A 73 5.74 3.85 21.53
CA LYS A 73 7.14 3.84 21.93
C LYS A 73 8.06 3.47 20.75
N ILE A 74 7.74 2.40 20.02
CA ILE A 74 8.49 1.98 18.82
C ILE A 74 8.42 3.03 17.71
N PHE A 75 7.24 3.61 17.47
CA PHE A 75 7.05 4.63 16.44
C PHE A 75 7.88 5.90 16.71
N ASN A 76 8.00 6.29 17.98
CA ASN A 76 8.79 7.44 18.41
C ASN A 76 10.28 7.12 18.60
N ALA A 77 10.64 5.85 18.74
CA ALA A 77 12.01 5.42 18.97
C ALA A 77 12.90 5.86 17.81
N GLN A 78 14.01 6.52 18.13
CA GLN A 78 15.10 6.77 17.21
C GLN A 78 16.09 5.60 17.36
N PRO A 79 16.13 4.63 16.43
CA PRO A 79 17.08 3.55 16.52
C PRO A 79 18.50 4.11 16.41
N ILE A 80 19.30 3.92 17.47
CA ILE A 80 20.70 4.38 17.57
C ILE A 80 21.61 3.59 16.62
N ASP A 81 21.24 2.35 16.29
CA ASP A 81 21.99 1.48 15.38
C ASP A 81 21.02 0.67 14.50
N THR A 82 21.47 0.32 13.31
CA THR A 82 20.83 -0.69 12.46
C THR A 82 20.97 -2.05 13.12
N ARG A 83 19.84 -2.72 13.40
CA ARG A 83 19.87 -4.12 13.84
C ARG A 83 20.64 -4.95 12.81
N ARG A 84 21.82 -5.48 13.16
CA ARG A 84 22.55 -6.44 12.31
C ARG A 84 21.68 -7.67 12.12
N VAL A 85 21.28 -7.92 10.87
CA VAL A 85 20.56 -9.13 10.50
C VAL A 85 21.54 -10.29 10.63
N GLY A 86 21.29 -11.19 11.60
CA GLY A 86 22.02 -12.46 11.74
C GLY A 86 22.86 -12.67 13.00
N GLN A 87 22.90 -11.74 13.96
CA GLN A 87 23.64 -11.98 15.21
C GLN A 87 22.69 -12.39 16.33
N ILE A 88 22.62 -13.71 16.59
CA ILE A 88 22.20 -14.22 17.90
C ILE A 88 23.33 -13.82 18.86
N LEU A 89 23.02 -13.02 19.88
CA LEU A 89 23.96 -12.78 20.98
C LEU A 89 24.01 -14.07 21.81
N ASP A 90 24.81 -15.03 21.37
CA ASP A 90 25.30 -16.09 22.24
C ASP A 90 26.37 -15.47 23.15
N GLY A 91 26.08 -15.42 24.45
CA GLY A 91 27.07 -15.16 25.50
C GLY A 91 27.17 -13.71 25.97
N LEU A 92 26.29 -13.34 26.90
CA LEU A 92 26.57 -12.31 27.90
C LEU A 92 26.06 -12.79 29.26
N MET A 93 26.68 -13.87 29.74
CA MET A 93 26.74 -14.32 31.13
C MET A 93 28.05 -15.15 31.28
N ALA A 94 29.18 -14.45 31.33
CA ALA A 94 30.42 -14.88 31.98
C ALA A 94 31.27 -13.63 32.26
#